data_AF-A0A699XI08-F1
#
_entry.id   AF-A0A699XI08-F1
#
_cell.length_a   1.000
_cell.length_b   1.000
_cell.length_c   1.000
_cell.angle_alpha   90.00
_cell.angle_beta   90.00
_cell.angle_gamma   90.00
#
_symmetry.space_group_name_H-M   'P 1'
#
loop_
_entity.id
_entity.type
_entity.pdbx_description
1 polymer ?
#
loop_
_entity_poly.entity_id
_entity_poly.type
_entity_poly.pdbx_seq_one_letter_code
_entity_poly.pdbx_strand_id
1 'polypeptide(L)' 'MYTVVPGKPGAQEYYNSLFELYASWGVDLVKIDDLSEPYHTGEIEMIRKAIDRTGRQIVFSMSPGETPIADAKHAQQHAN' A
#
# COMPACT_ATOMS: atom_id res chain seq x y z
N MET A 1 -0.71 17.95 -4.88
CA MET A 1 -0.52 16.48 -4.96
C MET A 1 -1.89 15.84 -4.82
N TYR A 2 -2.16 14.71 -5.48
CA TYR A 2 -3.45 14.01 -5.44
C TYR A 2 -3.27 12.64 -4.79
N THR A 3 -4.29 12.18 -4.07
CA THR A 3 -4.37 10.85 -3.42
C THR A 3 -5.53 10.06 -4.01
N VAL A 4 -5.47 8.73 -3.93
CA VAL A 4 -6.61 7.88 -4.27
C VAL A 4 -7.54 7.80 -3.07
N VAL A 5 -8.72 8.41 -3.18
CA VAL A 5 -9.67 8.49 -2.07
C VAL A 5 -10.33 7.12 -1.81
N PRO A 6 -10.13 6.51 -0.63
CA PRO A 6 -10.74 5.22 -0.30
C PRO A 6 -12.27 5.25 -0.39
N GLY A 7 -12.88 4.14 -0.83
CA GLY A 7 -14.33 4.00 -0.93
C GLY A 7 -14.97 4.70 -2.13
N LYS A 8 -14.21 5.43 -2.96
CA LYS A 8 -14.71 5.90 -4.27
C LYS A 8 -14.75 4.73 -5.27
N PRO A 9 -15.76 4.68 -6.16
CA PRO A 9 -15.77 3.69 -7.24
C PRO A 9 -14.47 3.76 -8.05
N GLY A 10 -13.82 2.61 -8.26
CA GLY A 10 -12.56 2.50 -9.00
C GLY A 10 -11.29 2.67 -8.16
N ALA A 11 -11.39 3.09 -6.89
CA ALA A 11 -10.21 3.33 -6.04
C ALA A 11 -9.42 2.04 -5.77
N GLN A 12 -10.11 0.95 -5.40
CA GLN A 12 -9.46 -0.34 -5.16
C GLN A 12 -9.00 -0.97 -6.47
N GLU A 13 -9.80 -0.86 -7.53
CA GLU A 13 -9.49 -1.40 -8.85
C GLU A 13 -8.22 -0.77 -9.43
N TYR A 14 -8.00 0.52 -9.18
CA TYR A 14 -6.76 1.20 -9.56
C TYR A 14 -5.53 0.55 -8.92
N TYR A 15 -5.49 0.40 -7.58
CA TYR A 15 -4.38 -0.27 -6.91
C TYR A 15 -4.23 -1.74 -7.32
N ASN A 16 -5.34 -2.47 -7.49
CA ASN A 16 -5.29 -3.85 -7.99
C ASN A 16 -4.55 -3.92 -9.33
N SER A 17 -4.88 -3.02 -10.28
CA SER A 17 -4.24 -3.01 -11.60
C SER A 17 -2.73 -2.75 -11.55
N LEU A 18 -2.27 -1.88 -10.63
CA LEU A 18 -0.85 -1.59 -10.47
C LEU A 18 -0.09 -2.81 -9.93
N PHE A 19 -0.65 -3.47 -8.91
CA PHE A 19 0.00 -4.63 -8.31
C PHE A 19 -0.10 -5.88 -9.19
N GLU A 20 -1.16 -6.05 -9.98
CA GLU A 20 -1.23 -7.07 -11.03
C GLU A 20 -0.12 -6.85 -12.08
N LEU A 21 0.14 -5.60 -12.47
CA LEU A 21 1.25 -5.24 -13.36
C LEU A 21 2.61 -5.56 -12.71
N TYR A 22 2.85 -5.12 -11.47
CA TYR A 22 4.12 -5.38 -10.77
C TYR A 22 4.37 -6.87 -10.55
N ALA A 23 3.32 -7.64 -10.24
CA ALA A 23 3.40 -9.09 -10.14
C ALA A 23 3.75 -9.72 -11.50
N SER A 24 3.20 -9.22 -12.61
CA SER A 24 3.53 -9.70 -13.97
C SER A 24 5.00 -9.45 -14.35
N TRP A 25 5.62 -8.42 -13.78
CA TRP A 25 7.05 -8.12 -13.93
C TRP A 25 7.95 -8.94 -12.99
N GLY A 26 7.36 -9.68 -12.06
CA GLY A 26 8.10 -10.42 -11.05
C GLY A 26 8.69 -9.54 -9.95
N VAL A 27 8.10 -8.37 -9.65
CA VAL A 27 8.54 -7.51 -8.53
C VAL A 27 8.35 -8.23 -7.19
N ASP A 28 9.35 -8.17 -6.31
CA ASP A 28 9.33 -8.81 -4.98
C ASP A 28 9.29 -7.81 -3.82
N LEU A 29 9.54 -6.51 -4.09
CA LEU A 29 9.50 -5.45 -3.10
C LEU A 29 8.99 -4.17 -3.72
N VAL A 30 8.09 -3.49 -3.03
CA VAL A 30 7.69 -2.12 -3.34
C VAL A 30 7.89 -1.27 -2.09
N LYS A 31 8.57 -0.14 -2.28
CA LYS A 31 8.64 0.95 -1.30
C LYS A 31 7.75 2.09 -1.79
N ILE A 32 6.77 2.48 -1.00
CA ILE A 32 5.80 3.53 -1.36
C ILE A 32 6.01 4.72 -0.42
N ASP A 33 6.40 5.83 -1.03
CA ASP A 33 6.53 7.13 -0.37
C ASP A 33 5.15 7.78 -0.10
N ASP A 34 5.13 8.80 0.75
CA ASP A 34 3.94 9.59 1.10
C ASP A 34 2.82 8.76 1.77
N LEU A 35 3.20 7.79 2.62
CA LEU A 35 2.26 6.97 3.39
C LEU A 35 2.38 7.13 4.90
N SER A 36 3.58 7.41 5.40
CA SER A 36 3.84 7.45 6.85
C SER A 36 3.69 8.85 7.47
N GLU A 37 3.87 9.90 6.67
CA GLU A 37 3.75 11.29 7.13
C GLU A 37 3.23 12.20 5.99
N PRO A 38 1.96 12.62 6.02
CA PRO A 38 0.92 12.22 6.97
C PRO A 38 0.57 10.72 6.85
N TYR A 39 -0.08 10.14 7.87
CA TYR A 39 -0.39 8.71 7.84
C TYR A 39 -1.62 8.39 6.98
N HIS A 40 -1.46 7.57 5.93
CA HIS A 40 -2.50 7.29 4.93
C HIS A 40 -3.20 5.93 5.15
N THR A 41 -3.91 5.77 6.29
CA THR A 41 -4.57 4.50 6.69
C THR A 41 -5.33 3.82 5.55
N GLY A 42 -6.21 4.56 4.85
CA GLY A 42 -7.06 3.96 3.83
C GLY A 42 -6.32 3.53 2.55
N GLU A 43 -5.26 4.25 2.15
CA GLU A 43 -4.43 3.81 1.01
C GLU A 43 -3.58 2.61 1.40
N ILE A 44 -3.02 2.58 2.61
CA ILE A 44 -2.26 1.42 3.15
C ILE A 44 -3.11 0.14 3.09
N GLU A 45 -4.37 0.20 3.50
CA GLU A 45 -5.28 -0.94 3.43
C GLU A 45 -5.58 -1.38 1.99
N MET A 46 -5.81 -0.43 1.08
CA MET A 46 -6.09 -0.75 -0.33
C MET A 46 -4.86 -1.35 -1.01
N ILE A 47 -3.66 -0.84 -0.71
CA ILE A 47 -2.38 -1.35 -1.18
C ILE A 47 -2.16 -2.78 -0.67
N ARG A 48 -2.37 -3.03 0.63
CA ARG A 48 -2.24 -4.38 1.20
C ARG A 48 -3.15 -5.37 0.47
N LYS A 49 -4.44 -5.01 0.32
CA LYS A 49 -5.43 -5.84 -0.39
C LYS A 49 -5.02 -6.09 -1.84
N ALA A 50 -4.49 -5.08 -2.52
CA ALA A 50 -4.03 -5.21 -3.89
C ALA A 50 -2.82 -6.16 -4.02
N ILE A 51 -1.85 -6.08 -3.10
CA ILE A 51 -0.73 -7.03 -3.07
C ILE A 51 -1.25 -8.46 -2.83
N ASP A 52 -2.08 -8.66 -1.81
CA ASP A 52 -2.58 -9.99 -1.43
C ASP A 52 -3.36 -10.65 -2.57
N ARG A 53 -4.13 -9.85 -3.31
CA ARG A 53 -4.89 -10.29 -4.50
C ARG A 53 -3.99 -10.89 -5.59
N THR A 54 -2.75 -10.43 -5.74
CA THR A 54 -1.85 -10.92 -6.80
C THR A 54 -1.43 -12.38 -6.60
N GLY A 55 -1.47 -12.89 -5.36
CA GLY A 55 -0.91 -14.19 -4.99
C GLY A 55 0.62 -14.25 -5.01
N ARG A 56 1.33 -13.18 -5.40
CA ARG A 56 2.79 -13.07 -5.35
C ARG A 56 3.21 -12.51 -3.99
N GLN A 57 4.31 -13.02 -3.44
CA GLN A 57 4.94 -12.42 -2.27
C GLN A 57 5.65 -11.13 -2.67
N ILE A 58 5.05 -9.99 -2.34
CA ILE A 58 5.64 -8.66 -2.53
C ILE A 58 5.77 -8.00 -1.15
N VAL A 59 6.99 -7.66 -0.77
CA VAL A 59 7.30 -6.91 0.45
C VAL A 59 6.78 -5.48 0.32
N PHE A 60 6.12 -4.98 1.36
CA PHE A 60 5.52 -3.64 1.39
C PHE A 60 6.22 -2.76 2.41
N SER A 61 7.15 -1.93 1.91
CA SER A 61 7.83 -0.89 2.69
C SER A 61 7.13 0.45 2.55
N MET A 62 7.03 1.21 3.65
CA MET A 62 6.44 2.55 3.68
C MET A 62 7.49 3.63 3.95
N SER A 63 7.20 4.85 3.52
CA SER A 63 7.98 6.07 3.78
C SER A 63 7.07 7.32 3.72
N PRO A 64 7.55 8.52 4.09
CA PRO A 64 8.85 8.83 4.69
C PRO A 64 8.87 8.69 6.22
N GLY A 65 10.06 8.72 6.79
CA GLY A 65 10.24 8.91 8.23
C GLY A 65 9.77 7.75 9.11
N GLU A 66 9.63 8.06 10.39
CA GLU A 66 9.14 7.13 11.39
C GLU A 66 7.63 7.07 11.35
N THR A 67 7.05 5.87 11.38
CA THR A 67 5.61 5.72 11.55
C THR A 67 5.17 6.31 12.90
N PRO A 68 4.12 7.14 12.95
CA PRO A 68 3.57 7.63 14.21
C PRO A 68 3.27 6.49 15.19
N ILE A 69 3.64 6.64 16.46
CA ILE A 69 3.51 5.58 17.47
C ILE A 69 2.06 5.07 17.59
N ALA A 70 1.07 5.95 17.43
CA ALA A 70 -0.34 5.61 17.48
C ALA A 70 -0.74 4.60 16.38
N ASP A 71 -0.06 4.66 15.23
CA ASP A 71 -0.35 3.86 14.04
C ASP A 71 0.58 2.66 13.88
N ALA A 72 1.57 2.49 14.76
CA ALA A 72 2.59 1.44 14.66
C ALA A 72 2.00 0.02 14.54
N LYS A 73 0.93 -0.28 15.28
CA LYS A 73 0.25 -1.59 15.19
C LYS A 73 -0.44 -1.79 13.84
N HIS A 74 -1.07 -0.75 13.31
CA HIS A 74 -1.70 -0.81 11.99
C HIS A 74 -0.65 -0.97 10.89
N ALA A 75 0.43 -0.18 10.94
CA ALA A 75 1.57 -0.33 10.04
C ALA A 75 2.13 -1.75 10.04
N GLN A 76 2.38 -2.34 11.21
CA GLN A 76 2.90 -3.70 11.33
C GLN A 76 1.96 -4.79 10.77
N GLN A 77 0.65 -4.54 10.76
CA GLN A 77 -0.34 -5.48 10.22
C GLN A 77 -0.37 -5.47 8.69
N HIS A 78 0.03 -4.38 8.05
CA HIS A 78 -0.11 -4.18 6.60
C HIS A 78 1.24 -4.13 5.85
N ALA A 79 2.26 -3.51 6.44
CA ALA A 79 3.61 -3.39 5.90
C ALA A 79 4.56 -4.44 6.52
N ASN A 80 5.66 -4.75 5.82
CA ASN A 80 6.66 -5.74 6.26
C ASN A 80 8.07 -5.47 5.72
#